data_AF-A0AA94YIJ2-F1
#
_entry.id   AF-A0AA94YIJ2-F1
#
_cell.length_a   1.000
_cell.length_b   1.000
_cell.length_c   1.000
_cell.angle_alpha   90.00
_cell.angle_beta   90.00
_cell.angle_gamma   90.00
#
_symmetry.space_group_name_H-M   'P 1'
#
loop_
_entity.id
_entity.type
_entity.pdbx_description
1 polymer ?
#
loop_
_entity_poly.entity_id
_entity_poly.type
_entity_poly.pdbx_seq_one_letter_code
_entity_poly.pdbx_strand_id
1 'polypeptide(L)'
;MTKPTNPNPEEPDTSPPTHQKSFYRRPLPSNLVDFNSAEGKSRFSSALEAGHAETFFPLISQFQTQSHPALCGLTTLSTILNALQIDPKRVWNHPWRWFAESLLDCCLNMEDMKTEGITMDQLACTAACQGSTVRALRGLSAQDARDMIRDSARGNADGSFEFIVAAYDRQALGQTGTGHFSPIAAYDHASDSVLVLDVARFKVSSVFRFLLASCNRSL
;
A
#
# COMPACT_ATOMS: atom_id res chain seq x y z
N MET A 1 43.06 41.51 -32.41
CA MET A 1 42.62 40.10 -32.50
C MET A 1 43.28 39.34 -31.36
N THR A 2 42.54 39.04 -30.29
CA THR A 2 42.99 38.16 -29.21
C THR A 2 41.82 37.25 -28.85
N LYS A 3 41.99 35.96 -29.13
CA LYS A 3 40.98 34.91 -28.93
C LYS A 3 41.04 34.45 -27.46
N PRO A 4 39.92 34.25 -26.76
CA PRO A 4 39.95 33.72 -25.40
C PRO A 4 40.32 32.23 -25.41
N THR A 5 41.18 31.83 -24.49
CA THR A 5 41.65 30.46 -24.25
C THR A 5 40.57 29.63 -23.57
N ASN A 6 40.33 28.43 -24.11
CA ASN A 6 39.39 27.43 -23.59
C ASN A 6 39.93 26.83 -22.27
N PRO A 7 39.11 26.63 -21.22
CA PRO A 7 39.56 25.90 -20.04
C PRO A 7 39.70 24.41 -20.35
N ASN A 8 40.72 23.77 -19.74
CA ASN A 8 41.01 22.35 -19.87
C ASN A 8 39.81 21.47 -19.47
N PRO A 9 39.62 20.30 -20.10
CA PRO A 9 38.63 19.33 -19.66
C PRO A 9 39.00 18.82 -18.25
N GLU A 10 38.05 18.88 -17.31
CA GLU A 10 38.19 18.26 -15.99
C GLU A 10 38.44 16.75 -16.15
N GLU A 11 39.48 16.25 -15.48
CA GLU A 11 39.78 14.82 -15.45
C GLU A 11 38.64 14.04 -14.76
N PRO A 12 38.29 12.85 -15.27
CA PRO A 12 37.24 12.04 -14.67
C PRO A 12 37.66 11.60 -13.26
N ASP A 13 36.74 11.78 -12.31
CA ASP A 13 36.89 11.31 -10.92
C ASP A 13 37.13 9.79 -10.91
N THR A 14 38.33 9.40 -10.48
CA THR A 14 38.79 8.01 -10.38
C THR A 14 38.56 7.41 -9.00
N SER A 15 37.81 8.08 -8.12
CA SER A 15 37.50 7.55 -6.80
C SER A 15 36.67 6.25 -6.89
N PRO A 16 37.03 5.20 -6.14
CA PRO A 16 36.27 3.95 -6.13
C PRO A 16 34.85 4.22 -5.61
N PRO A 17 33.80 3.64 -6.23
CA PRO A 17 32.44 3.87 -5.82
C PRO A 17 32.30 3.49 -4.35
N THR A 18 31.97 4.47 -3.52
CA THR A 18 31.60 4.21 -2.13
C THR A 18 30.42 3.25 -2.17
N HIS A 19 30.58 2.05 -1.59
CA HIS A 19 29.47 1.10 -1.47
C HIS A 19 28.42 1.70 -0.54
N GLN A 20 27.53 2.54 -1.08
CA GLN A 20 26.37 3.03 -0.36
C GLN A 20 25.60 1.81 0.14
N LYS A 21 25.32 1.81 1.45
CA LYS A 21 24.58 0.75 2.10
C LYS A 21 23.20 0.61 1.44
N SER A 22 23.01 -0.45 0.67
CA SER A 22 21.76 -0.78 -0.01
C SER A 22 21.09 -1.99 0.65
N PHE A 23 19.81 -2.19 0.35
CA PHE A 23 19.02 -3.31 0.88
C PHE A 23 18.24 -3.97 -0.25
N TYR A 24 18.16 -5.30 -0.24
CA TYR A 24 17.27 -6.08 -1.09
C TYR A 24 16.32 -6.89 -0.22
N ARG A 25 15.06 -6.45 -0.15
CA ARG A 25 13.99 -7.02 0.68
C ARG A 25 14.36 -7.15 2.18
N ARG A 26 13.41 -7.67 2.95
CA ARG A 26 13.55 -8.05 4.35
C ARG A 26 12.90 -9.43 4.54
N PRO A 27 13.47 -10.29 5.39
CA PRO A 27 12.83 -11.55 5.72
C PRO A 27 11.47 -11.28 6.36
N LEU A 28 10.51 -12.14 6.04
CA LEU A 28 9.20 -12.05 6.65
C LEU A 28 9.26 -12.65 8.08
N PRO A 29 8.72 -11.95 9.10
CA PRO A 29 8.56 -12.51 10.44
C PRO A 29 7.75 -13.82 10.42
N SER A 30 8.10 -14.77 11.29
CA SER A 30 7.49 -16.11 11.34
C SER A 30 6.00 -16.11 11.71
N ASN A 31 5.50 -15.02 12.30
CA ASN A 31 4.09 -14.82 12.63
C ASN A 31 3.24 -14.33 11.44
N LEU A 32 3.85 -14.12 10.26
CA LEU A 32 3.17 -13.72 9.03
C LEU A 32 3.34 -14.80 7.96
N VAL A 33 2.31 -14.99 7.14
CA VAL A 33 2.32 -15.99 6.07
C VAL A 33 2.52 -15.29 4.73
N ASP A 34 3.61 -15.62 4.02
CA ASP A 34 3.85 -15.11 2.67
C ASP A 34 2.74 -15.60 1.74
N PHE A 35 2.12 -14.68 1.00
CA PHE A 35 1.09 -15.00 0.00
C PHE A 35 1.54 -16.06 -1.01
N ASN A 36 2.82 -16.08 -1.38
CA ASN A 36 3.37 -17.02 -2.36
C ASN A 36 3.69 -18.41 -1.78
N SER A 37 3.61 -18.59 -0.45
CA SER A 37 3.83 -19.88 0.20
C SER A 37 2.68 -20.87 -0.07
N ALA A 38 2.89 -22.16 0.18
CA ALA A 38 1.82 -23.16 0.07
C ALA A 38 0.64 -22.84 1.00
N GLU A 39 0.95 -22.38 2.22
CA GLU A 39 -0.07 -21.96 3.19
C GLU A 39 -0.81 -20.70 2.74
N GLY A 40 -0.09 -19.69 2.23
CA GLY A 40 -0.69 -18.46 1.69
C GLY A 40 -1.65 -18.73 0.54
N LYS A 41 -1.26 -19.62 -0.39
CA LYS A 41 -2.13 -20.10 -1.47
C LYS A 41 -3.36 -20.81 -0.93
N SER A 42 -3.19 -21.70 0.04
CA SER A 42 -4.30 -22.42 0.67
C SER A 42 -5.30 -21.48 1.34
N ARG A 43 -4.82 -20.47 2.09
CA ARG A 43 -5.68 -19.45 2.72
C ARG A 43 -6.42 -18.62 1.68
N PHE A 44 -5.75 -18.23 0.60
CA PHE A 44 -6.40 -17.50 -0.48
C PHE A 44 -7.46 -18.33 -1.20
N SER A 45 -7.17 -19.59 -1.53
CA SER A 45 -8.16 -20.51 -2.11
C SER A 45 -9.37 -20.67 -1.21
N SER A 46 -9.16 -20.88 0.09
CA SER A 46 -10.24 -20.95 1.10
C SER A 46 -11.10 -19.68 1.11
N ALA A 47 -10.47 -18.51 1.17
CA ALA A 47 -11.17 -17.22 1.12
C ALA A 47 -11.96 -17.03 -0.19
N LEU A 48 -11.38 -17.42 -1.33
CA LEU A 48 -12.01 -17.32 -2.63
C LEU A 48 -13.24 -18.24 -2.75
N GLU A 49 -13.11 -19.50 -2.33
CA GLU A 49 -14.21 -20.46 -2.32
C GLU A 49 -15.37 -20.02 -1.39
N ALA A 50 -15.05 -19.31 -0.31
CA ALA A 50 -16.03 -18.73 0.62
C ALA A 50 -16.66 -17.40 0.13
N GLY A 51 -16.22 -16.87 -1.00
CA GLY A 51 -16.65 -15.58 -1.54
C GLY A 51 -16.16 -14.39 -0.69
N HIS A 52 -15.00 -14.51 -0.05
CA HIS A 52 -14.35 -13.49 0.79
C HIS A 52 -13.03 -13.00 0.18
N ALA A 53 -12.93 -13.03 -1.16
CA ALA A 53 -11.77 -12.55 -1.89
C ALA A 53 -12.16 -11.74 -3.14
N GLU A 54 -13.41 -11.27 -3.25
CA GLU A 54 -13.89 -10.57 -4.46
C GLU A 54 -13.16 -9.25 -4.69
N THR A 55 -12.78 -8.55 -3.61
CA THR A 55 -11.97 -7.32 -3.69
C THR A 55 -10.57 -7.56 -4.26
N PHE A 56 -10.06 -8.80 -4.24
CA PHE A 56 -8.71 -9.10 -4.74
C PHE A 56 -8.57 -8.81 -6.22
N PHE A 57 -9.55 -9.18 -7.05
CA PHE A 57 -9.47 -9.06 -8.50
C PHE A 57 -9.36 -7.61 -9.01
N PRO A 58 -10.21 -6.67 -8.59
CA PRO A 58 -10.04 -5.27 -9.00
C PRO A 58 -8.75 -4.68 -8.41
N LEU A 59 -8.39 -4.98 -7.16
CA LEU A 59 -7.15 -4.46 -6.56
C LEU A 59 -5.88 -4.97 -7.25
N ILE A 60 -5.77 -6.27 -7.52
CA ILE A 60 -4.58 -6.86 -8.14
C ILE A 60 -4.39 -6.36 -9.58
N SER A 61 -5.48 -6.05 -10.29
CA SER A 61 -5.43 -5.43 -11.62
C SER A 61 -4.80 -4.02 -11.60
N GLN A 62 -4.81 -3.36 -10.44
CA GLN A 62 -4.31 -2.00 -10.21
C GLN A 62 -3.09 -1.95 -9.29
N PHE A 63 -2.55 -3.10 -8.92
CA PHE A 63 -1.54 -3.19 -7.87
C PHE A 63 -0.16 -2.75 -8.35
N GLN A 64 0.40 -1.76 -7.68
CA GLN A 64 1.66 -1.14 -8.06
C GLN A 64 2.63 -1.08 -6.87
N THR A 65 3.92 -0.92 -7.18
CA THR A 65 4.96 -0.71 -6.17
C THR A 65 5.03 0.77 -5.83
N GLN A 66 5.08 1.12 -4.55
CA GLN A 66 5.27 2.51 -4.15
C GLN A 66 6.59 3.07 -4.71
N SER A 67 6.56 4.25 -5.33
CA SER A 67 7.74 4.78 -6.02
C SER A 67 8.81 5.32 -5.06
N HIS A 68 8.42 5.66 -3.84
CA HIS A 68 9.30 6.18 -2.80
C HIS A 68 8.88 5.65 -1.41
N PRO A 69 9.80 5.44 -0.45
CA PRO A 69 9.48 4.87 0.87
C PRO A 69 8.36 5.57 1.66
N ALA A 70 8.21 6.88 1.48
CA ALA A 70 7.17 7.67 2.16
C ALA A 70 5.79 7.66 1.46
N LEU A 71 5.68 7.10 0.25
CA LEU A 71 4.47 7.22 -0.58
C LEU A 71 3.45 6.09 -0.44
N CYS A 72 3.61 5.17 0.51
CA CYS A 72 2.71 4.02 0.67
C CYS A 72 1.20 4.39 0.72
N GLY A 73 0.86 5.52 1.33
CA GLY A 73 -0.52 6.04 1.36
C GLY A 73 -1.04 6.44 -0.03
N LEU A 74 -0.26 7.17 -0.82
CA LEU A 74 -0.64 7.57 -2.18
C LEU A 74 -0.70 6.38 -3.15
N THR A 75 0.25 5.45 -3.04
CA THR A 75 0.23 4.21 -3.82
C THR A 75 -1.03 3.41 -3.54
N THR A 76 -1.36 3.23 -2.25
CA THR A 76 -2.57 2.53 -1.82
C THR A 76 -3.82 3.22 -2.36
N LEU A 77 -3.90 4.55 -2.25
CA LEU A 77 -5.06 5.30 -2.70
C LEU A 77 -5.23 5.26 -4.21
N SER A 78 -4.15 5.46 -4.99
CA SER A 78 -4.22 5.37 -6.45
C SER A 78 -4.63 3.97 -6.94
N THR A 79 -4.14 2.89 -6.31
CA THR A 79 -4.62 1.53 -6.57
C THR A 79 -6.12 1.40 -6.33
N ILE A 80 -6.63 1.90 -5.20
CA ILE A 80 -8.06 1.84 -4.87
C ILE A 80 -8.91 2.68 -5.81
N LEU A 81 -8.52 3.93 -6.11
CA LEU A 81 -9.30 4.82 -6.96
C LEU A 81 -9.40 4.28 -8.40
N ASN A 82 -8.31 3.70 -8.92
CA ASN A 82 -8.34 3.01 -10.20
C ASN A 82 -9.20 1.73 -10.14
N ALA A 83 -9.17 0.98 -9.02
CA ALA A 83 -9.99 -0.21 -8.82
C ALA A 83 -11.49 0.13 -8.75
N LEU A 84 -11.84 1.30 -8.19
CA LEU A 84 -13.17 1.89 -8.21
C LEU A 84 -13.56 2.50 -9.57
N GLN A 85 -12.64 2.52 -10.53
CA GLN A 85 -12.82 3.15 -11.85
C GLN A 85 -13.25 4.62 -11.78
N ILE A 86 -12.78 5.34 -10.76
CA ILE A 86 -12.99 6.78 -10.65
C ILE A 86 -12.12 7.46 -11.71
N ASP A 87 -12.74 8.34 -12.49
CA ASP A 87 -12.04 9.11 -13.51
C ASP A 87 -11.37 10.34 -12.87
N PRO A 88 -10.03 10.47 -12.89
CA PRO A 88 -9.32 11.57 -12.25
C PRO A 88 -9.61 12.93 -12.89
N LYS A 89 -10.26 12.97 -14.07
CA LYS A 89 -10.47 14.18 -14.89
C LYS A 89 -9.19 14.95 -15.24
N ARG A 90 -8.02 14.37 -14.95
CA ARG A 90 -6.68 14.90 -15.21
C ARG A 90 -5.91 13.90 -16.07
N VAL A 91 -5.16 14.41 -17.03
CA VAL A 91 -4.28 13.60 -17.88
C VAL A 91 -3.09 13.14 -17.05
N TRP A 92 -2.85 11.84 -17.02
CA TRP A 92 -1.63 11.27 -16.47
C TRP A 92 -0.52 11.27 -17.52
N ASN A 93 -0.81 10.69 -18.68
CA ASN A 93 0.07 10.68 -19.84
C ASN A 93 -0.79 10.74 -21.10
N HIS A 94 -0.62 11.78 -21.91
CA HIS A 94 -1.52 12.05 -23.03
C HIS A 94 -1.63 10.86 -24.01
N PRO A 95 -2.85 10.44 -24.41
CA PRO A 95 -4.17 11.03 -24.11
C PRO A 95 -4.88 10.45 -22.86
N TRP A 96 -4.18 9.64 -22.07
CA TRP A 96 -4.74 8.81 -21.01
C TRP A 96 -4.91 9.57 -19.68
N ARG A 97 -6.04 9.28 -19.04
CA ARG A 97 -6.36 9.73 -17.69
C ARG A 97 -6.33 8.52 -16.78
N TRP A 98 -5.55 8.60 -15.72
CA TRP A 98 -5.35 7.50 -14.78
C TRP A 98 -4.85 8.03 -13.45
N PHE A 99 -5.20 7.42 -12.32
CA PHE A 99 -4.56 7.83 -11.06
C PHE A 99 -3.12 7.31 -10.99
N ALA A 100 -2.22 8.22 -10.64
CA ALA A 100 -0.86 7.96 -10.24
C ALA A 100 -0.56 8.78 -8.98
N GLU A 101 0.46 8.40 -8.21
CA GLU A 101 0.85 9.09 -6.97
C GLU A 101 1.01 10.61 -7.17
N SER A 102 1.57 11.05 -8.30
CA SER A 102 1.78 12.47 -8.62
C SER A 102 0.51 13.29 -8.84
N LEU A 103 -0.65 12.64 -9.04
CA LEU A 103 -1.94 13.32 -9.21
C LEU A 103 -2.74 13.41 -7.90
N LEU A 104 -2.20 12.86 -6.81
CA LEU A 104 -2.81 12.87 -5.48
C LEU A 104 -2.19 13.96 -4.60
N ASP A 105 -2.35 15.21 -5.03
CA ASP A 105 -1.73 16.41 -4.45
C ASP A 105 -2.68 17.21 -3.52
N CYS A 106 -3.98 16.90 -3.53
CA CYS A 106 -4.98 17.59 -2.72
C CYS A 106 -4.87 17.26 -1.22
N CYS A 107 -5.00 18.28 -0.37
CA CYS A 107 -4.84 18.24 1.09
C CYS A 107 -3.40 17.98 1.59
N LEU A 108 -2.41 17.93 0.69
CA LEU A 108 -1.03 17.54 1.02
C LEU A 108 -0.03 18.66 0.70
N ASN A 109 1.03 18.71 1.50
CA ASN A 109 2.26 19.38 1.11
C ASN A 109 3.24 18.31 0.59
N MET A 110 3.63 18.41 -0.68
CA MET A 110 4.44 17.39 -1.34
C MET A 110 5.86 17.26 -0.78
N GLU A 111 6.41 18.32 -0.18
CA GLU A 111 7.76 18.28 0.41
C GLU A 111 7.73 17.54 1.76
N ASP A 112 6.81 17.92 2.65
CA ASP A 112 6.63 17.27 3.95
C ASP A 112 6.27 15.78 3.80
N MET A 113 5.49 15.45 2.76
CA MET A 113 5.10 14.07 2.50
C MET A 113 6.29 13.18 2.17
N LYS A 114 7.28 13.66 1.41
CA LYS A 114 8.43 12.83 1.02
C LYS A 114 9.31 12.48 2.22
N THR A 115 9.29 13.31 3.27
CA THR A 115 10.05 13.11 4.50
C THR A 115 9.27 12.34 5.55
N GLU A 116 7.97 12.62 5.73
CA GLU A 116 7.18 12.15 6.87
C GLU A 116 6.07 11.15 6.48
N GLY A 117 5.77 11.02 5.20
CA GLY A 117 4.59 10.29 4.72
C GLY A 117 3.30 11.09 4.93
N ILE A 118 2.18 10.39 5.11
CA ILE A 118 0.87 11.01 5.36
C ILE A 118 0.16 10.36 6.53
N THR A 119 -0.70 11.13 7.20
CA THR A 119 -1.59 10.65 8.26
C THR A 119 -2.86 10.01 7.68
N MET A 120 -3.61 9.28 8.51
CA MET A 120 -4.93 8.76 8.13
C MET A 120 -5.92 9.86 7.74
N ASP A 121 -5.87 11.02 8.39
CA ASP A 121 -6.80 12.12 8.11
C ASP A 121 -6.45 12.80 6.78
N GLN A 122 -5.15 12.95 6.49
CA GLN A 122 -4.67 13.39 5.18
C GLN A 122 -5.06 12.41 4.08
N LEU A 123 -4.85 11.10 4.28
CA LEU A 123 -5.27 10.07 3.33
C LEU A 123 -6.78 10.14 3.04
N ALA A 124 -7.61 10.29 4.08
CA ALA A 124 -9.04 10.43 3.93
C ALA A 124 -9.42 11.73 3.20
N CYS A 125 -8.78 12.86 3.52
CA CYS A 125 -9.00 14.12 2.82
C CYS A 125 -8.66 14.01 1.33
N THR A 126 -7.51 13.43 1.00
CA THR A 126 -7.09 13.19 -0.38
C THR A 126 -8.09 12.28 -1.10
N ALA A 127 -8.54 11.19 -0.48
CA ALA A 127 -9.55 10.29 -1.07
C ALA A 127 -10.87 11.00 -1.37
N ALA A 128 -11.38 11.80 -0.42
CA ALA A 128 -12.60 12.59 -0.60
C ALA A 128 -12.44 13.61 -1.73
N CYS A 129 -11.29 14.28 -1.80
CA CYS A 129 -10.98 15.27 -2.83
C CYS A 129 -10.96 14.69 -4.25
N GLN A 130 -10.63 13.40 -4.39
CA GLN A 130 -10.68 12.70 -5.68
C GLN A 130 -12.08 12.16 -6.04
N GLY A 131 -13.11 12.49 -5.26
CA GLY A 131 -14.50 12.12 -5.54
C GLY A 131 -14.94 10.76 -4.98
N SER A 132 -14.17 10.16 -4.07
CA SER A 132 -14.60 8.94 -3.37
C SER A 132 -15.33 9.27 -2.06
N THR A 133 -16.27 8.41 -1.65
CA THR A 133 -16.84 8.47 -0.30
C THR A 133 -15.93 7.71 0.65
N VAL A 134 -15.53 8.32 1.76
CA VAL A 134 -14.51 7.77 2.66
C VAL A 134 -14.90 7.94 4.12
N ARG A 135 -14.55 6.96 4.96
CA ARG A 135 -14.73 6.98 6.41
C ARG A 135 -13.42 6.60 7.09
N ALA A 136 -12.85 7.52 7.87
CA ALA A 136 -11.71 7.24 8.72
C ALA A 136 -12.19 6.62 10.05
N LEU A 137 -11.80 5.38 10.32
CA LEU A 137 -12.24 4.63 11.50
C LEU A 137 -11.07 4.33 12.43
N ARG A 138 -11.25 4.62 13.71
CA ARG A 138 -10.24 4.44 14.77
C ARG A 138 -10.88 3.77 15.97
N GLY A 139 -10.11 2.96 16.69
CA GLY A 139 -10.59 2.32 17.93
C GLY A 139 -11.71 1.30 17.73
N LEU A 140 -11.79 0.66 16.54
CA LEU A 140 -12.75 -0.42 16.31
C LEU A 140 -12.48 -1.61 17.24
N SER A 141 -13.54 -2.27 17.69
CA SER A 141 -13.38 -3.59 18.31
C SER A 141 -12.87 -4.59 17.27
N ALA A 142 -12.23 -5.66 17.72
CA ALA A 142 -11.76 -6.71 16.81
C ALA A 142 -12.92 -7.37 16.06
N GLN A 143 -14.10 -7.44 16.67
CA GLN A 143 -15.28 -8.01 16.03
C GLN A 143 -15.83 -7.10 14.94
N ASP A 144 -15.96 -5.80 15.21
CA ASP A 144 -16.42 -4.84 14.20
C ASP A 144 -15.44 -4.79 13.03
N ALA A 145 -14.13 -4.81 13.29
CA ALA A 145 -13.12 -4.86 12.24
C ALA A 145 -13.24 -6.11 11.37
N ARG A 146 -13.48 -7.29 11.98
CA ARG A 146 -13.72 -8.54 11.25
C ARG A 146 -14.95 -8.44 10.37
N ASP A 147 -16.07 -8.01 10.93
CA ASP A 147 -17.34 -7.93 10.20
C ASP A 147 -17.22 -6.96 9.02
N MET A 148 -16.62 -5.79 9.23
CA MET A 148 -16.36 -4.82 8.16
C MET A 148 -15.45 -5.36 7.05
N ILE A 149 -14.36 -6.04 7.41
CA ILE A 149 -13.43 -6.60 6.42
C ILE A 149 -14.10 -7.73 5.65
N ARG A 150 -14.85 -8.59 6.34
CA ARG A 150 -15.59 -9.69 5.73
C ARG A 150 -16.60 -9.15 4.72
N ASP A 151 -17.37 -8.14 5.11
CA ASP A 151 -18.42 -7.55 4.26
C ASP A 151 -17.80 -6.85 3.04
N SER A 152 -16.73 -6.08 3.24
CA SER A 152 -15.94 -5.49 2.14
C SER A 152 -15.43 -6.56 1.17
N ALA A 153 -14.84 -7.64 1.68
CA ALA A 153 -14.23 -8.69 0.86
C ALA A 153 -15.22 -9.51 0.03
N ARG A 154 -16.53 -9.44 0.32
CA ARG A 154 -17.60 -10.04 -0.51
C ARG A 154 -17.95 -9.19 -1.73
N GLY A 155 -17.65 -7.89 -1.71
CA GLY A 155 -18.23 -6.94 -2.66
C GLY A 155 -19.74 -6.74 -2.45
N ASN A 156 -20.32 -5.81 -3.21
CA ASN A 156 -21.74 -5.49 -3.13
C ASN A 156 -22.55 -6.28 -4.17
N ALA A 157 -23.85 -6.45 -3.90
CA ALA A 157 -24.75 -7.21 -4.78
C ALA A 157 -24.93 -6.61 -6.19
N ASP A 158 -24.63 -5.32 -6.36
CA ASP A 158 -24.67 -4.60 -7.64
C ASP A 158 -23.33 -4.67 -8.40
N GLY A 159 -22.35 -5.39 -7.88
CA GLY A 159 -21.00 -5.50 -8.45
C GLY A 159 -20.08 -4.33 -8.11
N SER A 160 -20.53 -3.36 -7.30
CA SER A 160 -19.66 -2.31 -6.76
C SER A 160 -18.82 -2.83 -5.59
N PHE A 161 -17.78 -2.08 -5.24
CA PHE A 161 -16.86 -2.44 -4.16
C PHE A 161 -16.68 -1.29 -3.17
N GLU A 162 -16.63 -1.65 -1.90
CA GLU A 162 -16.06 -0.82 -0.84
C GLU A 162 -14.73 -1.43 -0.42
N PHE A 163 -13.64 -0.67 -0.52
CA PHE A 163 -12.30 -1.16 -0.20
C PHE A 163 -11.85 -0.70 1.20
N ILE A 164 -11.19 -1.60 1.94
CA ILE A 164 -10.58 -1.27 3.23
C ILE A 164 -9.08 -0.98 3.05
N VAL A 165 -8.64 0.15 3.58
CA VAL A 165 -7.21 0.46 3.77
C VAL A 165 -6.79 0.09 5.18
N ALA A 166 -5.80 -0.78 5.31
CA ALA A 166 -5.14 -1.02 6.59
C ALA A 166 -4.12 0.09 6.85
N ALA A 167 -4.27 0.80 7.97
CA ALA A 167 -3.25 1.69 8.54
C ALA A 167 -2.65 1.00 9.77
N TYR A 168 -1.38 0.59 9.69
CA TYR A 168 -0.77 -0.23 10.74
C TYR A 168 0.70 0.12 10.99
N ASP A 169 1.16 -0.11 12.21
CA ASP A 169 2.58 -0.04 12.55
C ASP A 169 3.27 -1.38 12.21
N ARG A 170 4.29 -1.31 11.35
CA ARG A 170 5.11 -2.47 11.00
C ARG A 170 5.83 -3.09 12.20
N GLN A 171 6.20 -2.29 13.20
CA GLN A 171 6.87 -2.80 14.41
C GLN A 171 5.99 -3.78 15.18
N ALA A 172 4.69 -3.48 15.27
CA ALA A 172 3.71 -4.37 15.90
C ALA A 172 3.57 -5.72 15.17
N LEU A 173 4.07 -5.82 13.93
CA LEU A 173 4.11 -7.05 13.13
C LEU A 173 5.48 -7.72 13.10
N GLY A 174 6.47 -7.19 13.84
CA GLY A 174 7.86 -7.64 13.78
C GLY A 174 8.58 -7.24 12.48
N GLN A 175 7.96 -6.38 11.66
CA GLN A 175 8.55 -5.89 10.42
C GLN A 175 9.39 -4.63 10.69
N THR A 176 10.43 -4.42 9.87
CA THR A 176 11.23 -3.19 9.94
C THR A 176 10.44 -1.96 9.48
N GLY A 177 10.70 -0.79 10.07
CA GLY A 177 10.00 0.47 9.78
C GLY A 177 8.82 0.71 10.72
N THR A 178 8.15 1.85 10.54
CA THR A 178 6.98 2.28 11.33
C THR A 178 5.72 2.29 10.45
N GLY A 179 4.75 3.17 10.72
CA GLY A 179 3.45 3.26 10.06
C GLY A 179 3.45 2.99 8.55
N HIS A 180 2.42 2.27 8.09
CA HIS A 180 2.27 1.84 6.71
C HIS A 180 0.79 1.77 6.31
N PHE A 181 0.53 2.00 5.02
CA PHE A 181 -0.79 1.85 4.41
C PHE A 181 -0.75 0.82 3.29
N SER A 182 -1.75 -0.06 3.24
CA SER A 182 -1.97 -0.99 2.13
C SER A 182 -3.42 -1.47 2.10
N PRO A 183 -3.97 -1.82 0.92
CA PRO A 183 -5.33 -2.33 0.84
C PRO A 183 -5.43 -3.76 1.38
N ILE A 184 -6.57 -4.09 1.99
CA ILE A 184 -6.96 -5.45 2.31
C ILE A 184 -7.71 -6.03 1.12
N ALA A 185 -7.34 -7.23 0.69
CA ALA A 185 -7.84 -7.83 -0.54
C ALA A 185 -8.67 -9.11 -0.34
N ALA A 186 -8.51 -9.79 0.79
CA ALA A 186 -9.26 -11.00 1.11
C ALA A 186 -9.31 -11.25 2.61
N TYR A 187 -10.28 -12.06 3.04
CA TYR A 187 -10.41 -12.57 4.39
C TYR A 187 -10.59 -14.09 4.37
N ASP A 188 -9.73 -14.81 5.08
CA ASP A 188 -9.87 -16.25 5.29
C ASP A 188 -10.44 -16.51 6.69
N HIS A 189 -11.68 -16.98 6.74
CA HIS A 189 -12.38 -17.28 8.00
C HIS A 189 -11.72 -18.44 8.76
N ALA A 190 -11.20 -19.45 8.07
CA ALA A 190 -10.64 -20.64 8.71
C ALA A 190 -9.41 -20.32 9.57
N SER A 191 -8.56 -19.41 9.10
CA SER A 191 -7.39 -18.94 9.82
C SER A 191 -7.57 -17.59 10.52
N ASP A 192 -8.76 -16.99 10.51
CA ASP A 192 -9.04 -15.62 10.97
C ASP A 192 -7.96 -14.61 10.53
N SER A 193 -7.69 -14.60 9.22
CA SER A 193 -6.60 -13.79 8.65
C SER A 193 -7.00 -13.02 7.41
N VAL A 194 -6.29 -11.92 7.17
CA VAL A 194 -6.53 -11.01 6.05
C VAL A 194 -5.34 -10.97 5.11
N LEU A 195 -5.60 -10.90 3.82
CA LEU A 195 -4.56 -10.65 2.81
C LEU A 195 -4.33 -9.14 2.68
N VAL A 196 -3.14 -8.68 3.06
CA VAL A 196 -2.67 -7.31 2.85
C VAL A 196 -1.82 -7.27 1.58
N LEU A 197 -2.25 -6.49 0.59
CA LEU A 197 -1.47 -6.24 -0.63
C LEU A 197 -0.43 -5.15 -0.37
N ASP A 198 0.69 -5.54 0.24
CA ASP A 198 1.74 -4.60 0.64
C ASP A 198 2.37 -3.86 -0.55
N VAL A 199 2.09 -2.56 -0.66
CA VAL A 199 2.62 -1.69 -1.74
C VAL A 199 4.14 -1.49 -1.69
N ALA A 200 4.79 -1.78 -0.55
CA ALA A 200 6.25 -1.79 -0.39
C ALA A 200 6.86 -3.09 -0.95
N ARG A 201 6.56 -3.42 -2.21
CA ARG A 201 6.91 -4.71 -2.86
C ARG A 201 8.42 -4.98 -2.91
N PHE A 202 9.24 -3.93 -2.90
CA PHE A 202 10.71 -4.01 -2.81
C PHE A 202 11.21 -4.43 -1.42
N LYS A 203 10.37 -4.36 -0.38
CA LYS A 203 10.73 -4.60 1.01
C LYS A 203 10.21 -5.95 1.50
N VAL A 204 8.92 -6.24 1.34
CA VAL A 204 8.30 -7.50 1.77
C VAL A 204 7.31 -8.01 0.72
N SER A 205 6.99 -9.30 0.75
CA SER A 205 5.87 -9.85 -0.04
C SER A 205 4.53 -9.36 0.53
N SER A 206 3.46 -9.46 -0.25
CA SER A 206 2.09 -9.43 0.31
C SER A 206 1.90 -10.61 1.27
N VAL A 207 1.08 -10.42 2.30
CA VAL A 207 1.00 -11.36 3.42
C VAL A 207 -0.41 -11.60 3.91
N PHE A 208 -0.66 -12.80 4.40
CA PHE A 208 -1.75 -13.05 5.33
C PHE A 208 -1.33 -12.69 6.76
N ARG A 209 -2.19 -11.94 7.44
CA ARG A 209 -2.03 -11.55 8.85
C ARG A 209 -3.25 -11.98 9.65
N PHE A 210 -3.01 -12.62 10.79
CA PHE A 210 -4.04 -12.89 11.80
C PHE A 210 -4.57 -11.57 12.39
N LEU A 211 -5.89 -11.41 12.43
CA LEU A 211 -6.53 -10.23 13.04
C LEU A 211 -6.32 -10.19 14.57
N LEU A 212 -6.13 -11.34 15.20
CA LEU A 212 -5.96 -11.50 16.65
C LEU A 212 -4.75 -12.38 17.03
N ALA A 213 -3.54 -12.03 16.60
CA ALA A 213 -2.38 -12.50 17.35
C ALA A 213 -2.38 -11.77 18.70
N SER A 214 -2.62 -12.49 19.81
CA SER A 214 -2.68 -11.97 21.18
C SER A 214 -1.55 -10.97 21.47
N CYS A 215 -1.86 -9.68 21.47
CA CYS A 215 -1.01 -8.66 22.09
C CYS A 215 -1.22 -8.78 23.60
N ASN A 216 -0.60 -9.78 24.23
CA ASN A 216 -0.45 -9.74 25.68
C ASN A 216 0.53 -8.60 25.98
N ARG A 217 0.02 -7.57 26.66
CA ARG A 217 0.86 -6.59 27.35
C ARG A 217 1.62 -7.38 28.41
N SER A 218 2.92 -7.58 28.24
CA SER A 218 3.77 -7.90 29.39
C SER A 218 3.68 -6.70 30.32
N LEU A 219 3.10 -6.91 31.52
CA LEU A 219 3.15 -5.96 32.63
C LEU A 219 4.59 -5.76 33.07
#